data_AF-A0A537MLH1-F1
#
_entry.id   AF-A0A537MLH1-F1
#
_cell.length_a   1.000
_cell.length_b   1.000
_cell.length_c   1.000
_cell.angle_alpha   90.00
_cell.angle_beta   90.00
_cell.angle_gamma   90.00
#
_symmetry.space_group_name_H-M   'P 1'
#
loop_
_entity.id
_entity.type
_entity.pdbx_description
1 polymer ?
#
loop_
_entity_poly.entity_id
_entity_poly.type
_entity_poly.pdbx_seq_one_letter_code
_entity_poly.pdbx_strand_id
1 'polypeptide(L)'
;MGKEWLSSKEAARRLAVSSATLYAYVSRGLLRSESTNGQRERRYSADDVALLKRRRDVGRKAESIAANALDFGTPVLESALTLIEHGRLYYRGWEAAPLARSSSLETVAQLLWQCDERPFDARNLPSMSTALRQAWQAAAGLAPVDRCLLLLPAAARWDHPSWVEDRGAMLETGVRILRLLAAAVTGEPLSARPVHEQLASAWGVPAEHAPLIRAALVLSADHEFNASTFAARVVASTGANLHGSTIAGLAALNGPRHGGL
;
A
#
# COMPACT_ATOMS: atom_id res chain seq x y z
N MET A 1 -6.79 42.09 14.48
CA MET A 1 -7.76 41.09 14.97
C MET A 1 -7.86 41.23 16.48
N GLY A 2 -9.06 41.44 17.02
CA GLY A 2 -9.25 41.78 18.44
C GLY A 2 -8.82 40.64 19.38
N LYS A 3 -8.14 40.98 20.48
CA LYS A 3 -7.80 40.02 21.54
C LYS A 3 -9.09 39.56 22.22
N GLU A 4 -9.62 38.43 21.81
CA GLU A 4 -10.79 37.82 22.46
C GLU A 4 -10.35 37.15 23.78
N TRP A 5 -11.02 37.52 24.87
CA TRP A 5 -10.74 37.04 26.22
C TRP A 5 -11.93 36.25 26.75
N LEU A 6 -11.71 34.98 27.11
CA LEU A 6 -12.72 34.05 27.58
C LEU A 6 -12.84 34.09 29.10
N SER A 7 -14.03 33.86 29.64
CA SER A 7 -14.20 33.61 31.08
C SER A 7 -13.61 32.25 31.47
N SER A 8 -13.37 32.03 32.77
CA SER A 8 -12.89 30.76 33.30
C SER A 8 -13.79 29.59 32.89
N LYS A 9 -15.11 29.78 32.96
CA LYS A 9 -16.10 28.75 32.60
C LYS A 9 -16.05 28.40 31.11
N GLU A 10 -15.87 29.40 30.25
CA GLU A 10 -15.82 29.19 28.80
C GLU A 10 -14.49 28.54 28.36
N ALA A 11 -13.36 29.00 28.90
CA ALA A 11 -12.06 28.38 28.64
C ALA A 11 -12.01 26.91 29.12
N ALA A 12 -12.59 26.63 30.29
CA ALA A 12 -12.65 25.28 30.87
C ALA A 12 -13.46 24.34 29.99
N ARG A 13 -14.63 24.82 29.51
CA ARG A 13 -15.50 24.08 28.59
C ARG A 13 -14.81 23.81 27.27
N ARG A 14 -14.17 24.80 26.65
CA ARG A 14 -13.50 24.63 25.34
C ARG A 14 -12.35 23.63 25.40
N LEU A 15 -11.62 23.60 26.52
CA LEU A 15 -10.55 22.62 26.79
C LEU A 15 -11.05 21.32 27.42
N ALA A 16 -12.32 21.21 27.79
CA ALA A 16 -12.88 20.08 28.56
C ALA A 16 -12.02 19.73 29.80
N VAL A 17 -11.67 20.74 30.60
CA VAL A 17 -10.86 20.58 31.83
C VAL A 17 -11.52 21.29 33.02
N SER A 18 -11.09 20.96 34.24
CA SER A 18 -11.54 21.66 35.45
C SER A 18 -10.94 23.07 35.56
N SER A 19 -11.58 23.95 36.33
CA SER A 19 -11.02 25.28 36.64
C SER A 19 -9.66 25.19 37.34
N ALA A 20 -9.44 24.19 38.20
CA ALA A 20 -8.14 23.96 38.84
C ALA A 20 -7.04 23.66 37.80
N THR A 21 -7.37 22.90 36.76
CA THR A 21 -6.46 22.60 35.65
C THR A 21 -6.13 23.83 34.81
N LEU A 22 -7.09 24.74 34.60
CA LEU A 22 -6.82 26.03 33.94
C LEU A 22 -5.80 26.87 34.72
N TYR A 23 -5.92 26.93 36.05
CA TYR A 23 -4.93 27.64 36.88
C TYR A 23 -3.54 27.00 36.78
N ALA A 24 -3.46 25.67 36.75
CA ALA A 24 -2.20 24.97 36.53
C ALA A 24 -1.58 25.30 35.16
N TYR A 25 -2.38 25.44 34.10
CA TYR A 25 -1.90 25.84 32.78
C TYR A 25 -1.37 27.27 32.75
N VAL A 26 -2.02 28.20 33.46
CA VAL A 26 -1.49 29.56 33.62
C VAL A 26 -0.17 29.54 34.39
N SER A 27 -0.10 28.81 35.50
CA SER A 27 1.13 28.69 36.31
C SER A 27 2.30 28.08 35.54
N ARG A 28 2.02 27.20 34.57
CA ARG A 28 3.01 26.58 33.69
C ARG A 28 3.31 27.41 32.42
N GLY A 29 2.77 28.62 32.31
CA GLY A 29 2.98 29.51 31.17
C GLY A 29 2.28 29.07 29.87
N LEU A 30 1.35 28.13 29.93
CA LEU A 30 0.65 27.57 28.76
C LEU A 30 -0.57 28.40 28.34
N LEU A 31 -1.12 29.22 29.23
CA LEU A 31 -2.24 30.13 28.97
C LEU A 31 -1.95 31.50 29.56
N ARG A 32 -2.17 32.57 28.81
CA ARG A 32 -2.21 33.93 29.35
C ARG A 32 -3.55 34.19 30.03
N SER A 33 -3.49 34.87 31.18
CA SER A 33 -4.68 35.33 31.90
C SER A 33 -4.54 36.79 32.32
N GLU A 34 -5.65 37.52 32.31
CA GLU A 34 -5.75 38.90 32.79
C GLU A 34 -6.83 38.99 33.88
N SER A 35 -6.57 39.84 34.88
CA SER A 35 -7.56 40.21 35.91
C SER A 35 -8.40 41.37 35.40
N THR A 36 -9.72 41.23 35.46
CA THR A 36 -10.63 42.33 35.09
C THR A 36 -10.75 43.29 36.29
N ASN A 37 -10.51 44.59 36.09
CA ASN A 37 -10.51 45.66 37.10
C ASN A 37 -11.58 45.46 38.20
N GLY A 38 -11.16 44.97 39.38
CA GLY A 38 -11.98 44.89 40.59
C GLY A 38 -12.94 43.69 40.73
N GLN A 39 -13.00 42.77 39.76
CA GLN A 39 -13.81 41.54 39.90
C GLN A 39 -12.93 40.31 40.16
N ARG A 40 -13.45 39.36 40.96
CA ARG A 40 -12.79 38.11 41.35
C ARG A 40 -12.57 37.11 40.19
N GLU A 41 -13.00 37.45 38.98
CA GLU A 41 -13.00 36.55 37.82
C GLU A 41 -11.87 36.88 36.83
N ARG A 42 -11.01 35.90 36.57
CA ARG A 42 -9.90 35.99 35.61
C ARG A 42 -10.38 35.64 34.21
N ARG A 43 -9.86 36.35 33.21
CA ARG A 43 -10.09 36.04 31.79
C ARG A 43 -8.86 35.40 31.17
N TYR A 44 -9.06 34.57 30.15
CA TYR A 44 -8.05 33.75 29.50
C TYR A 44 -8.00 34.04 28.01
N SER A 45 -6.81 34.09 27.42
CA SER A 45 -6.63 34.34 25.99
C SER A 45 -7.32 33.25 25.15
N ALA A 46 -8.24 33.64 24.26
CA ALA A 46 -8.92 32.70 23.38
C ALA A 46 -7.96 31.98 22.41
N ASP A 47 -6.93 32.69 21.95
CA ASP A 47 -5.91 32.15 21.04
C ASP A 47 -5.06 31.08 21.71
N ASP A 48 -4.65 31.30 22.97
CA ASP A 48 -3.86 30.32 23.73
C ASP A 48 -4.69 29.08 24.02
N VAL A 49 -5.98 29.26 24.33
CA VAL A 49 -6.94 28.16 24.52
C VAL A 49 -7.10 27.34 23.24
N ALA A 50 -7.24 28.00 22.08
CA ALA A 50 -7.35 27.32 20.80
C ALA A 50 -6.06 26.58 20.41
N LEU A 51 -4.89 27.20 20.62
CA LEU A 51 -3.58 26.60 20.34
C LEU A 51 -3.31 25.39 21.23
N LEU A 52 -3.59 25.51 22.53
CA LEU A 52 -3.42 24.42 23.50
C LEU A 52 -4.36 23.25 23.19
N LYS A 53 -5.60 23.54 22.79
CA LYS A 53 -6.54 22.53 22.31
C LYS A 53 -6.01 21.80 21.07
N ARG A 54 -5.57 22.54 20.05
CA ARG A 54 -5.00 21.96 18.83
C ARG A 54 -3.78 21.08 19.12
N ARG A 55 -2.85 21.54 19.97
CA ARG A 55 -1.67 20.76 20.38
C ARG A 55 -2.05 19.47 21.09
N ARG A 56 -3.04 19.51 21.98
CA ARG A 56 -3.53 18.32 22.69
C ARG A 56 -4.28 17.36 21.77
N ASP A 57 -5.05 17.88 20.83
CA ASP A 57 -5.79 17.07 19.86
C ASP A 57 -4.82 16.42 18.86
N VAL A 58 -3.74 17.10 18.46
CA VAL A 58 -2.65 16.52 17.66
C VAL A 58 -1.86 15.49 18.46
N GLY A 59 -1.51 15.77 19.72
CA GLY A 59 -0.81 14.83 20.60
C GLY A 59 -1.64 13.56 20.86
N ARG A 60 -2.93 13.69 21.18
CA ARG A 60 -3.86 12.55 21.32
C ARG A 60 -4.07 11.80 20.03
N LYS A 61 -4.13 12.48 18.88
CA LYS A 61 -4.18 11.81 17.57
C LYS A 61 -2.89 11.07 17.28
N ALA A 62 -1.72 11.65 17.54
CA ALA A 62 -0.43 11.02 17.32
C ALA A 62 -0.19 9.85 18.29
N GLU A 63 -0.55 9.97 19.57
CA GLU A 63 -0.55 8.87 20.53
C GLU A 63 -1.57 7.79 20.16
N SER A 64 -2.76 8.15 19.71
CA SER A 64 -3.75 7.17 19.24
C SER A 64 -3.30 6.47 17.97
N ILE A 65 -2.65 7.18 17.04
CA ILE A 65 -2.09 6.61 15.81
C ILE A 65 -0.87 5.73 16.14
N ALA A 66 0.01 6.17 17.03
CA ALA A 66 1.19 5.41 17.45
C ALA A 66 0.81 4.19 18.31
N ALA A 67 -0.15 4.34 19.23
CA ALA A 67 -0.68 3.23 20.03
C ALA A 67 -1.38 2.19 19.13
N ASN A 68 -2.16 2.64 18.14
CA ASN A 68 -2.78 1.75 17.15
C ASN A 68 -1.79 1.17 16.13
N ALA A 69 -0.59 1.75 15.98
CA ALA A 69 0.45 1.25 15.08
C ALA A 69 1.45 0.30 15.77
N LEU A 70 1.61 0.41 17.09
CA LEU A 70 2.50 -0.40 17.91
C LEU A 70 1.81 -1.65 18.48
N ASP A 71 0.50 -1.58 18.71
CA ASP A 71 -0.34 -2.75 18.85
C ASP A 71 -0.63 -3.25 17.44
N PHE A 72 -0.36 -4.51 17.10
CA PHE A 72 -0.67 -5.10 15.78
C PHE A 72 -2.20 -5.24 15.58
N GLY A 73 -2.95 -4.16 15.73
CA GLY A 73 -4.37 -4.01 15.43
C GLY A 73 -4.51 -3.48 14.01
N THR A 74 -5.39 -4.12 13.25
CA THR A 74 -5.60 -3.92 11.81
C THR A 74 -5.56 -2.43 11.42
N PRO A 75 -4.58 -1.96 10.65
CA PRO A 75 -4.79 -0.72 9.92
C PRO A 75 -6.00 -0.98 9.01
N VAL A 76 -7.15 -0.41 9.37
CA VAL A 76 -8.35 -0.45 8.52
C VAL A 76 -8.06 0.47 7.34
N LEU A 77 -7.34 -0.08 6.38
CA LEU A 77 -7.12 0.53 5.10
C LEU A 77 -8.27 0.08 4.22
N GLU A 78 -9.24 0.98 4.03
CA GLU A 78 -10.33 0.76 3.09
C GLU A 78 -9.77 0.34 1.73
N SER A 79 -10.32 -0.74 1.20
CA SER A 79 -9.98 -1.30 -0.10
C SER A 79 -11.26 -1.75 -0.77
N ALA A 80 -11.34 -1.52 -2.08
CA ALA A 80 -12.42 -1.99 -2.92
C ALA A 80 -11.96 -3.10 -3.88
N LEU A 81 -10.83 -3.76 -3.60
CA LEU A 81 -10.24 -4.78 -4.48
C LEU A 81 -10.80 -6.17 -4.22
N THR A 82 -10.70 -6.66 -2.99
CA THR A 82 -11.00 -8.04 -2.63
C THR A 82 -11.79 -8.09 -1.33
N LEU A 83 -12.79 -8.98 -1.30
CA LEU A 83 -13.56 -9.30 -0.11
C LEU A 83 -13.44 -10.80 0.14
N ILE A 84 -13.12 -11.16 1.39
CA ILE A 84 -13.21 -12.55 1.86
C ILE A 84 -14.28 -12.58 2.95
N GLU A 85 -15.38 -13.25 2.67
CA GLU A 85 -16.50 -13.30 3.60
C GLU A 85 -17.19 -14.66 3.52
N HIS A 86 -17.50 -15.25 4.68
CA HIS A 86 -18.20 -16.53 4.78
C HIS A 86 -17.53 -17.66 3.95
N GLY A 87 -16.19 -17.68 3.90
CA GLY A 87 -15.39 -18.66 3.15
C GLY A 87 -15.41 -18.49 1.63
N ARG A 88 -15.93 -17.35 1.13
CA ARG A 88 -15.94 -17.01 -0.30
C ARG A 88 -14.97 -15.86 -0.57
N LEU A 89 -14.35 -15.91 -1.74
CA LEU A 89 -13.41 -14.92 -2.24
C LEU A 89 -14.04 -14.14 -3.39
N TYR A 90 -14.00 -12.81 -3.33
CA TYR A 90 -14.55 -11.93 -4.34
C TYR A 90 -13.51 -10.93 -4.82
N TYR A 91 -13.38 -10.76 -6.13
CA TYR A 91 -12.62 -9.71 -6.77
C TYR A 91 -13.57 -8.65 -7.33
N ARG A 92 -13.51 -7.43 -6.81
CA ARG A 92 -14.39 -6.33 -7.24
C ARG A 92 -15.88 -6.71 -7.20
N GLY A 93 -16.29 -7.50 -6.21
CA GLY A 93 -17.65 -8.02 -6.05
C GLY A 93 -17.99 -9.27 -6.88
N TRP A 94 -17.09 -9.75 -7.74
CA TRP A 94 -17.27 -10.97 -8.52
C TRP A 94 -16.64 -12.16 -7.79
N GLU A 95 -17.38 -13.25 -7.60
CA GLU A 95 -16.85 -14.45 -6.95
C GLU A 95 -15.68 -15.04 -7.76
N ALA A 96 -14.57 -15.33 -7.10
CA ALA A 96 -13.33 -15.77 -7.73
C ALA A 96 -13.41 -17.21 -8.27
N ALA A 97 -14.21 -18.08 -7.65
CA ALA A 97 -14.35 -19.47 -8.07
C ALA A 97 -14.94 -19.64 -9.49
N PRO A 98 -16.00 -18.91 -9.88
CA PRO A 98 -16.42 -18.82 -11.28
C PRO A 98 -15.35 -18.28 -12.23
N LEU A 99 -14.66 -17.19 -11.84
CA LEU A 99 -13.58 -16.61 -12.67
C LEU A 99 -12.48 -17.63 -12.92
N ALA A 100 -12.07 -18.41 -11.92
CA ALA A 100 -11.01 -19.40 -12.03
C ALA A 100 -11.30 -20.49 -13.09
N ARG A 101 -12.56 -20.74 -13.43
CA ARG A 101 -12.93 -21.74 -14.45
C ARG A 101 -12.60 -21.29 -15.87
N SER A 102 -12.69 -19.99 -16.17
CA SER A 102 -12.63 -19.48 -17.55
C SER A 102 -11.71 -18.29 -17.78
N SER A 103 -11.48 -17.46 -16.77
CA SER A 103 -10.68 -16.24 -16.87
C SER A 103 -9.19 -16.54 -16.73
N SER A 104 -8.34 -15.71 -17.35
CA SER A 104 -6.90 -15.73 -17.13
C SER A 104 -6.50 -14.76 -16.01
N LEU A 105 -5.26 -14.87 -15.54
CA LEU A 105 -4.69 -13.91 -14.58
C LEU A 105 -4.72 -12.48 -15.14
N GLU A 106 -4.45 -12.31 -16.43
CA GLU A 106 -4.47 -11.01 -17.12
C GLU A 106 -5.88 -10.41 -17.15
N THR A 107 -6.92 -11.22 -17.39
CA THR A 107 -8.31 -10.75 -17.30
C THR A 107 -8.68 -10.36 -15.88
N VAL A 108 -8.23 -11.11 -14.87
CA VAL A 108 -8.47 -10.77 -13.46
C VAL A 108 -7.69 -9.52 -13.05
N ALA A 109 -6.48 -9.32 -13.57
CA ALA A 109 -5.72 -8.09 -13.37
C ALA A 109 -6.45 -6.88 -13.98
N GLN A 110 -7.03 -7.00 -15.18
CA GLN A 110 -7.89 -5.95 -15.76
C GLN A 110 -9.09 -5.61 -14.87
N LEU A 111 -9.74 -6.63 -14.30
CA LEU A 111 -10.83 -6.46 -13.34
C LEU A 111 -10.36 -5.72 -12.08
N LEU A 112 -9.30 -6.21 -11.43
CA LEU A 112 -8.77 -5.63 -10.19
C LEU A 112 -8.29 -4.18 -10.40
N TRP A 113 -7.57 -3.92 -11.49
CA TRP A 113 -7.01 -2.61 -11.82
C TRP A 113 -8.02 -1.65 -12.47
N GLN A 114 -9.19 -2.16 -12.84
CA GLN A 114 -10.25 -1.43 -13.56
C GLN A 114 -9.69 -0.73 -14.80
N CYS A 115 -9.03 -1.50 -15.66
CA CYS A 115 -8.47 -1.03 -16.93
C CYS A 115 -8.95 -1.88 -18.11
N ASP A 116 -8.78 -1.34 -19.31
CA ASP A 116 -8.98 -2.09 -20.55
C ASP A 116 -7.74 -2.94 -20.89
N GLU A 117 -7.75 -3.54 -22.08
CA GLU A 117 -6.69 -4.41 -22.57
C GLU A 117 -5.42 -3.68 -23.02
N ARG A 118 -5.44 -2.34 -23.18
CA ARG A 118 -4.31 -1.59 -23.76
C ARG A 118 -2.98 -1.81 -23.02
N PRO A 119 -2.92 -1.81 -21.67
CA PRO A 119 -1.68 -2.12 -20.97
C PRO A 119 -1.13 -3.52 -21.27
N PHE A 120 -1.97 -4.44 -21.72
CA PHE A 120 -1.62 -5.83 -22.06
C PHE A 120 -1.24 -6.01 -23.54
N ASP A 121 -1.12 -4.93 -24.33
CA ASP A 121 -0.60 -4.99 -25.71
C ASP A 121 0.73 -5.77 -25.75
N ALA A 122 0.91 -6.58 -26.79
CA ALA A 122 2.09 -7.44 -26.93
C ALA A 122 3.43 -6.68 -26.97
N ARG A 123 3.39 -5.38 -27.33
CA ARG A 123 4.57 -4.49 -27.35
C ARG A 123 4.95 -3.98 -25.98
N ASN A 124 4.07 -4.06 -24.97
CA ASN A 124 4.35 -3.56 -23.62
C ASN A 124 5.28 -4.52 -22.82
N LEU A 125 6.49 -4.74 -23.32
CA LEU A 125 7.51 -5.58 -22.70
C LEU A 125 8.54 -4.73 -21.96
N PRO A 126 9.18 -5.25 -20.89
CA PRO A 126 10.33 -4.59 -20.29
C PRO A 126 11.41 -4.29 -21.32
N SER A 127 11.94 -3.06 -21.31
CA SER A 127 13.07 -2.70 -22.16
C SER A 127 14.33 -3.44 -21.68
N MET A 128 14.93 -4.22 -22.57
CA MET A 128 16.13 -5.00 -22.28
C MET A 128 17.37 -4.09 -22.26
N SER A 129 17.49 -3.30 -21.18
CA SER A 129 18.61 -2.38 -20.98
C SER A 129 19.92 -3.13 -20.68
N THR A 130 21.06 -2.43 -20.75
CA THR A 130 22.35 -3.03 -20.37
C THR A 130 22.36 -3.52 -18.92
N ALA A 131 21.75 -2.76 -17.99
CA ALA A 131 21.64 -3.16 -16.60
C ALA A 131 20.77 -4.42 -16.44
N LEU A 132 19.63 -4.48 -17.14
CA LEU A 132 18.74 -5.65 -17.08
C LEU A 132 19.40 -6.89 -17.69
N ARG A 133 20.12 -6.77 -18.81
CA ARG A 133 20.89 -7.88 -19.39
C ARG A 133 21.95 -8.44 -18.44
N GLN A 134 22.70 -7.57 -17.78
CA GLN A 134 23.73 -7.98 -16.81
C GLN A 134 23.10 -8.67 -15.60
N ALA A 135 22.01 -8.11 -15.07
CA ALA A 135 21.26 -8.72 -13.97
C ALA A 135 20.70 -10.09 -14.37
N TRP A 136 20.17 -10.23 -15.60
CA TRP A 136 19.67 -11.49 -16.14
C TRP A 136 20.74 -12.58 -16.20
N GLN A 137 21.93 -12.23 -16.71
CA GLN A 137 23.06 -13.15 -16.75
C GLN A 137 23.50 -13.57 -15.35
N ALA A 138 23.55 -12.63 -14.40
CA ALA A 138 23.89 -12.92 -13.01
C ALA A 138 22.82 -13.77 -12.29
N ALA A 139 21.56 -13.68 -12.70
CA ALA A 139 20.43 -14.41 -12.12
C ALA A 139 20.33 -15.88 -12.58
N ALA A 140 21.02 -16.30 -13.65
CA ALA A 140 20.76 -17.59 -14.31
C ALA A 140 20.79 -18.82 -13.37
N GLY A 141 21.65 -18.81 -12.34
CA GLY A 141 21.77 -19.91 -11.36
C GLY A 141 20.95 -19.73 -10.08
N LEU A 142 20.24 -18.63 -9.90
CA LEU A 142 19.51 -18.32 -8.67
C LEU A 142 18.15 -19.02 -8.63
N ALA A 143 17.59 -19.17 -7.42
CA ALA A 143 16.21 -19.60 -7.24
C ALA A 143 15.22 -18.58 -7.83
N PRO A 144 14.00 -18.98 -8.21
CA PRO A 144 13.01 -18.09 -8.85
C PRO A 144 12.79 -16.75 -8.12
N VAL A 145 12.66 -16.76 -6.79
CA VAL A 145 12.45 -15.54 -6.00
C VAL A 145 13.68 -14.63 -6.01
N ASP A 146 14.87 -15.19 -5.85
CA ASP A 146 16.12 -14.43 -5.90
C ASP A 146 16.35 -13.78 -7.27
N ARG A 147 15.96 -14.47 -8.36
CA ARG A 147 15.96 -13.86 -9.70
C ARG A 147 15.05 -12.64 -9.75
N CYS A 148 13.84 -12.76 -9.22
CA CYS A 148 12.89 -11.65 -9.18
C CYS A 148 13.45 -10.46 -8.37
N LEU A 149 14.01 -10.72 -7.19
CA LEU A 149 14.62 -9.69 -6.33
C LEU A 149 15.83 -9.00 -6.98
N LEU A 150 16.59 -9.71 -7.83
CA LEU A 150 17.70 -9.14 -8.59
C LEU A 150 17.24 -8.34 -9.83
N LEU A 151 16.21 -8.80 -10.53
CA LEU A 151 15.77 -8.23 -11.81
C LEU A 151 14.90 -6.98 -11.67
N LEU A 152 14.03 -6.93 -10.65
CA LEU A 152 13.15 -5.77 -10.40
C LEU A 152 13.91 -4.43 -10.32
N PRO A 153 14.97 -4.27 -9.50
CA PRO A 153 15.69 -2.98 -9.45
C PRO A 153 16.40 -2.65 -10.76
N ALA A 154 16.85 -3.65 -11.52
CA ALA A 154 17.51 -3.44 -12.82
C ALA A 154 16.55 -2.98 -13.92
N ALA A 155 15.27 -3.38 -13.84
CA ALA A 155 14.22 -2.97 -14.76
C ALA A 155 13.67 -1.55 -14.46
N ALA A 156 13.72 -1.12 -13.20
CA ALA A 156 13.04 0.09 -12.73
C ALA A 156 13.45 1.40 -13.42
N ARG A 157 14.68 1.50 -13.95
CA ARG A 157 15.22 2.76 -14.52
C ARG A 157 14.44 3.30 -15.73
N TRP A 158 13.76 2.42 -16.47
CA TRP A 158 13.05 2.79 -17.70
C TRP A 158 11.56 2.95 -17.50
N ASP A 159 11.07 2.63 -16.31
CA ASP A 159 9.68 2.77 -15.94
C ASP A 159 9.39 4.14 -15.35
N HIS A 160 8.10 4.47 -15.37
CA HIS A 160 7.58 5.77 -14.93
C HIS A 160 8.14 6.18 -13.56
N PRO A 161 8.72 7.40 -13.43
CA PRO A 161 9.23 7.87 -12.14
C PRO A 161 8.13 7.90 -11.07
N SER A 162 8.48 7.58 -9.82
CA SER A 162 7.52 7.45 -8.72
C SER A 162 6.71 8.70 -8.41
N TRP A 163 7.14 9.88 -8.87
CA TRP A 163 6.58 11.19 -8.55
C TRP A 163 5.55 11.69 -9.57
N VAL A 164 5.39 10.97 -10.69
CA VAL A 164 4.45 11.34 -11.74
C VAL A 164 3.18 10.49 -11.55
N GLU A 165 2.02 11.13 -11.50
CA GLU A 165 0.72 10.50 -11.28
C GLU A 165 -0.02 10.23 -12.60
N ASP A 166 0.63 9.50 -13.52
CA ASP A 166 -0.02 9.02 -14.76
C ASP A 166 -0.49 7.58 -14.56
N ARG A 167 -1.80 7.40 -14.36
CA ARG A 167 -2.42 6.09 -14.18
C ARG A 167 -2.16 5.15 -15.37
N GLY A 168 -2.15 5.67 -16.60
CA GLY A 168 -1.89 4.87 -17.80
C GLY A 168 -0.48 4.29 -17.77
N ALA A 169 0.52 5.13 -17.52
CA ALA A 169 1.91 4.71 -17.40
C ALA A 169 2.12 3.73 -16.23
N MET A 170 1.45 3.95 -15.09
CA MET A 170 1.51 3.02 -13.96
C MET A 170 0.94 1.64 -14.30
N LEU A 171 -0.18 1.58 -15.03
CA LEU A 171 -0.76 0.31 -15.49
C LEU A 171 0.18 -0.43 -16.44
N GLU A 172 0.79 0.29 -17.38
CA GLU A 172 1.78 -0.29 -18.28
C GLU A 172 3.00 -0.85 -17.52
N THR A 173 3.52 -0.10 -16.54
CA THR A 173 4.59 -0.58 -15.64
C THR A 173 4.16 -1.82 -14.86
N GLY A 174 2.92 -1.87 -14.36
CA GLY A 174 2.37 -3.05 -13.68
C GLY A 174 2.40 -4.31 -14.56
N VAL A 175 2.00 -4.17 -15.84
CA VAL A 175 2.08 -5.29 -16.80
C VAL A 175 3.53 -5.67 -17.12
N ARG A 176 4.44 -4.70 -17.27
CA ARG A 176 5.87 -4.98 -17.47
C ARG A 176 6.47 -5.75 -16.29
N ILE A 177 6.11 -5.38 -15.06
CA ILE A 177 6.50 -6.12 -13.85
C ILE A 177 5.94 -7.55 -13.89
N LEU A 178 4.65 -7.75 -14.20
CA LEU A 178 4.05 -9.09 -14.31
C LEU A 178 4.81 -9.97 -15.31
N ARG A 179 5.12 -9.43 -16.50
CA ARG A 179 5.85 -10.15 -17.56
C ARG A 179 7.30 -10.43 -17.17
N LEU A 180 7.96 -9.49 -16.47
CA LEU A 180 9.31 -9.69 -15.96
C LEU A 180 9.35 -10.81 -14.91
N LEU A 181 8.40 -10.82 -13.96
CA LEU A 181 8.32 -11.84 -12.92
C LEU A 181 8.01 -13.22 -13.52
N ALA A 182 7.09 -13.30 -14.49
CA ALA A 182 6.81 -14.56 -15.20
C ALA A 182 8.09 -15.12 -15.85
N ALA A 183 8.83 -14.28 -16.57
CA ALA A 183 10.07 -14.67 -17.24
C ALA A 183 11.18 -15.03 -16.21
N ALA A 184 11.27 -14.32 -15.09
CA ALA A 184 12.21 -14.62 -14.02
C ALA A 184 11.94 -15.99 -13.36
N VAL A 185 10.66 -16.30 -13.12
CA VAL A 185 10.23 -17.57 -12.51
C VAL A 185 10.45 -18.74 -13.46
N THR A 186 10.15 -18.58 -14.75
CA THR A 186 10.34 -19.64 -15.75
C THR A 186 11.79 -19.78 -16.18
N GLY A 187 12.59 -18.72 -16.10
CA GLY A 187 13.92 -18.65 -16.73
C GLY A 187 13.87 -18.51 -18.25
N GLU A 188 12.69 -18.26 -18.83
CA GLU A 188 12.46 -18.12 -20.27
C GLU A 188 12.57 -16.65 -20.72
N PRO A 189 12.74 -16.37 -22.03
CA PRO A 189 12.69 -15.01 -22.55
C PRO A 189 11.38 -14.27 -22.23
N LEU A 190 11.46 -12.94 -22.13
CA LEU A 190 10.29 -12.07 -21.96
C LEU A 190 9.21 -12.38 -23.01
N SER A 191 7.98 -12.55 -22.56
CA SER A 191 6.85 -12.90 -23.43
C SER A 191 5.58 -12.17 -23.03
N ALA A 192 4.74 -11.89 -24.03
CA ALA A 192 3.40 -11.36 -23.86
C ALA A 192 2.32 -12.46 -23.77
N ARG A 193 2.70 -13.74 -23.92
CA ARG A 193 1.76 -14.86 -23.77
C ARG A 193 1.14 -14.89 -22.37
N PRO A 194 -0.06 -15.48 -22.20
CA PRO A 194 -0.62 -15.65 -20.87
C PRO A 194 0.33 -16.36 -19.90
N VAL A 195 0.44 -15.88 -18.67
CA VAL A 195 1.41 -16.38 -17.68
C VAL A 195 1.26 -17.88 -17.44
N HIS A 196 0.02 -18.39 -17.40
CA HIS A 196 -0.24 -19.81 -17.21
C HIS A 196 0.31 -20.70 -18.35
N GLU A 197 0.31 -20.21 -19.59
CA GLU A 197 0.89 -20.94 -20.73
C GLU A 197 2.43 -20.91 -20.69
N GLN A 198 3.01 -19.80 -20.22
CA GLN A 198 4.45 -19.71 -20.04
C GLN A 198 4.92 -20.70 -18.96
N LEU A 199 4.23 -20.74 -17.81
CA LEU A 199 4.52 -21.69 -16.73
C LEU A 199 4.31 -23.13 -17.18
N ALA A 200 3.20 -23.43 -17.87
CA ALA A 200 2.93 -24.77 -18.37
C ALA A 200 4.06 -25.26 -19.29
N SER A 201 4.49 -24.41 -20.22
CA SER A 201 5.60 -24.71 -21.13
C SER A 201 6.91 -24.93 -20.39
N ALA A 202 7.27 -24.03 -19.46
CA ALA A 202 8.54 -24.10 -18.72
C ALA A 202 8.61 -25.30 -17.77
N TRP A 203 7.47 -25.73 -17.24
CA TRP A 203 7.37 -26.88 -16.32
C TRP A 203 7.07 -28.21 -17.04
N GLY A 204 6.97 -28.21 -18.38
CA GLY A 204 6.65 -29.41 -19.16
C GLY A 204 5.25 -29.96 -18.90
N VAL A 205 4.31 -29.11 -18.51
CA VAL A 205 2.92 -29.49 -18.22
C VAL A 205 2.14 -29.62 -19.53
N PRO A 206 1.44 -30.74 -19.79
CA PRO A 206 0.60 -30.91 -20.97
C PRO A 206 -0.44 -29.80 -21.13
N ALA A 207 -0.72 -29.40 -22.37
CA ALA A 207 -1.64 -28.30 -22.67
C ALA A 207 -3.05 -28.50 -22.08
N GLU A 208 -3.51 -29.75 -21.98
CA GLU A 208 -4.78 -30.12 -21.34
C GLU A 208 -4.84 -29.81 -19.83
N HIS A 209 -3.69 -29.67 -19.17
CA HIS A 209 -3.57 -29.35 -17.75
C HIS A 209 -3.21 -27.88 -17.47
N ALA A 210 -2.82 -27.11 -18.49
CA ALA A 210 -2.59 -25.66 -18.36
C ALA A 210 -3.77 -24.88 -17.73
N PRO A 211 -5.06 -25.26 -17.93
CA PRO A 211 -6.17 -24.65 -17.22
C PRO A 211 -6.10 -24.76 -15.69
N LEU A 212 -5.44 -25.78 -15.13
CA LEU A 212 -5.25 -25.91 -13.68
C LEU A 212 -4.30 -24.84 -13.14
N ILE A 213 -3.21 -24.57 -13.87
CA ILE A 213 -2.28 -23.47 -13.55
C ILE A 213 -3.01 -22.13 -13.66
N ARG A 214 -3.82 -21.94 -14.71
CA ARG A 214 -4.65 -20.74 -14.88
C ARG A 214 -5.57 -20.52 -13.68
N ALA A 215 -6.31 -21.55 -13.26
CA ALA A 215 -7.22 -21.48 -12.13
C ALA A 215 -6.47 -21.15 -10.83
N ALA A 216 -5.32 -21.78 -10.58
CA ALA A 216 -4.49 -21.51 -9.41
C ALA A 216 -4.00 -20.06 -9.37
N LEU A 217 -3.53 -19.52 -10.50
CA LEU A 217 -3.14 -18.10 -10.60
C LEU A 217 -4.31 -17.16 -10.35
N VAL A 218 -5.49 -17.46 -10.89
CA VAL A 218 -6.69 -16.64 -10.66
C VAL A 218 -7.07 -16.64 -9.18
N LEU A 219 -7.11 -17.80 -8.53
CA LEU A 219 -7.45 -17.90 -7.10
C LEU A 219 -6.39 -17.26 -6.18
N SER A 220 -5.17 -17.06 -6.69
CA SER A 220 -4.05 -16.45 -5.98
C SER A 220 -3.82 -14.98 -6.37
N ALA A 221 -4.69 -14.39 -7.20
CA ALA A 221 -4.45 -13.08 -7.79
C ALA A 221 -4.42 -11.95 -6.75
N ASP A 222 -5.23 -12.08 -5.70
CA ASP A 222 -5.21 -11.22 -4.52
C ASP A 222 -5.83 -11.95 -3.32
N HIS A 223 -5.44 -11.53 -2.11
CA HIS A 223 -5.92 -12.11 -0.85
C HIS A 223 -6.01 -11.04 0.24
N GLU A 224 -6.79 -9.99 -0.03
CA GLU A 224 -7.11 -8.89 0.89
C GLU A 224 -5.85 -8.26 1.52
N PHE A 225 -5.81 -8.13 2.84
CA PHE A 225 -4.77 -7.40 3.57
C PHE A 225 -3.75 -8.35 4.21
N ASN A 226 -3.11 -9.16 3.37
CA ASN A 226 -2.03 -10.04 3.79
C ASN A 226 -0.71 -9.26 4.02
N ALA A 227 0.26 -9.90 4.69
CA ALA A 227 1.52 -9.27 5.09
C ALA A 227 2.33 -8.70 3.91
N SER A 228 2.38 -9.41 2.77
CA SER A 228 3.06 -8.91 1.56
C SER A 228 2.37 -7.71 0.95
N THR A 229 1.03 -7.72 0.85
CA THR A 229 0.26 -6.56 0.38
C THR A 229 0.46 -5.36 1.30
N PHE A 230 0.50 -5.58 2.62
CA PHE A 230 0.78 -4.50 3.58
C PHE A 230 2.18 -3.91 3.38
N ALA A 231 3.22 -4.75 3.27
CA ALA A 231 4.59 -4.30 3.05
C ALA A 231 4.72 -3.47 1.76
N ALA A 232 4.09 -3.93 0.67
CA ALA A 232 4.04 -3.19 -0.59
C ALA A 232 3.36 -1.82 -0.42
N ARG A 233 2.25 -1.74 0.32
CA ARG A 233 1.53 -0.48 0.59
C ARG A 233 2.34 0.48 1.47
N VAL A 234 3.03 -0.03 2.49
CA VAL A 234 3.91 0.78 3.35
C VAL A 234 5.00 1.43 2.50
N VAL A 235 5.67 0.66 1.64
CA VAL A 235 6.74 1.18 0.78
C VAL A 235 6.19 2.14 -0.27
N ALA A 236 5.05 1.83 -0.89
CA ALA A 236 4.36 2.76 -1.80
C ALA A 236 4.04 4.10 -1.14
N SER A 237 3.63 4.11 0.14
CA SER A 237 3.31 5.34 0.89
C SER A 237 4.50 6.29 1.08
N THR A 238 5.73 5.81 0.87
CA THR A 238 6.95 6.64 0.91
C THR A 238 7.25 7.33 -0.42
N GLY A 239 6.45 7.08 -1.47
CA GLY A 239 6.72 7.53 -2.83
C GLY A 239 7.70 6.62 -3.58
N ALA A 240 7.86 5.36 -3.16
CA ALA A 240 8.62 4.37 -3.93
C ALA A 240 7.89 4.02 -5.24
N ASN A 241 8.65 3.71 -6.30
CA ASN A 241 8.06 3.24 -7.55
C ASN A 241 7.43 1.85 -7.40
N LEU A 242 6.70 1.42 -8.43
CA LEU A 242 6.02 0.12 -8.45
C LEU A 242 7.00 -1.06 -8.29
N HIS A 243 8.21 -0.95 -8.83
CA HIS A 243 9.26 -1.96 -8.65
C HIS A 243 9.67 -2.10 -7.19
N GLY A 244 9.97 -0.99 -6.51
CA GLY A 244 10.32 -0.97 -5.08
C GLY A 244 9.21 -1.49 -4.18
N SER A 245 7.96 -1.11 -4.48
CA SER A 245 6.78 -1.63 -3.77
C SER A 245 6.61 -3.14 -3.98
N THR A 246 6.87 -3.62 -5.20
CA THR A 246 6.84 -5.06 -5.54
C THR A 246 7.95 -5.83 -4.82
N ILE A 247 9.17 -5.28 -4.76
CA ILE A 247 10.30 -5.86 -4.00
C ILE A 247 9.92 -6.03 -2.53
N ALA A 248 9.29 -5.03 -1.92
CA ALA A 248 8.88 -5.09 -0.51
C ALA A 248 7.83 -6.20 -0.27
N GLY A 249 6.84 -6.30 -1.16
CA GLY A 249 5.84 -7.37 -1.10
C GLY A 249 6.46 -8.75 -1.28
N LEU A 250 7.37 -8.91 -2.25
CA LEU A 250 8.06 -10.18 -2.51
C LEU A 250 8.97 -10.59 -1.35
N ALA A 251 9.70 -9.65 -0.75
CA ALA A 251 10.54 -9.90 0.41
C ALA A 251 9.72 -10.37 1.63
N ALA A 252 8.54 -9.76 1.85
CA ALA A 252 7.62 -10.20 2.90
C ALA A 252 7.00 -11.58 2.58
N LEU A 253 6.68 -11.86 1.31
CA LEU A 253 6.19 -13.16 0.86
C LEU A 253 7.23 -14.28 1.06
N ASN A 254 8.50 -13.97 0.88
CA ASN A 254 9.60 -14.91 1.09
C ASN A 254 9.79 -15.33 2.57
N GLY A 255 9.09 -14.70 3.52
CA GLY A 255 9.14 -15.09 4.92
C GLY A 255 8.51 -16.47 5.17
N PRO A 256 9.12 -17.35 5.99
CA PRO A 256 8.61 -18.71 6.24
C PRO A 256 7.26 -18.75 6.98
N ARG A 257 6.85 -17.63 7.59
CA ARG A 257 5.54 -17.48 8.24
C ARG A 257 4.45 -16.91 7.32
N HIS A 258 4.78 -16.67 6.05
CA HIS A 258 3.85 -16.11 5.06
C HIS A 258 3.79 -16.99 3.81
N GLY A 259 4.66 -16.77 2.81
CA GLY A 259 4.70 -17.58 1.59
C GLY A 259 5.72 -18.72 1.63
N GLY A 260 6.77 -18.60 2.45
CA GLY A 260 7.80 -19.64 2.62
C GLY A 260 8.47 -20.08 1.33
N LEU A 261 8.67 -19.13 0.41
CA LEU A 261 9.30 -19.34 -0.89
C LEU A 261 10.82 -19.56 -0.80
#